data_AF-A0A7S7RN30-F1
#
_entry.id   AF-A0A7S7RN30-F1
#
_cell.length_a   1.000
_cell.length_b   1.000
_cell.length_c   1.000
_cell.angle_alpha   90.00
_cell.angle_beta   90.00
_cell.angle_gamma   90.00
#
_symmetry.space_group_name_H-M   'P 1'
#
loop_
_entity.id
_entity.type
_entity.pdbx_description
1 polymer ?
#
loop_
_entity_poly.entity_id
_entity_poly.type
_entity_poly.pdbx_seq_one_letter_code
_entity_poly.pdbx_strand_id
1 'polypeptide(L)' 'MAENKTNTDRIKRIYDLCEDHFGDVRFVGVKLQNKIGWVAKVQFDGDFESLTADGETSIDALRKLKNRVKKIIKRYNGV' A
#
# COMPACT_ATOMS: atom_id res chain seq x y z
N MET A 1 17.05 -18.40 6.88
CA MET A 1 15.59 -18.46 6.65
C MET A 1 15.12 -17.02 6.55
N ALA A 2 14.49 -16.60 5.46
CA ALA A 2 13.97 -15.24 5.38
C ALA A 2 12.86 -15.10 6.44
N GLU A 3 13.06 -14.21 7.42
CA GLU A 3 12.07 -13.95 8.45
C GLU A 3 10.72 -13.66 7.80
N ASN A 4 9.69 -14.38 8.22
CA ASN A 4 8.38 -14.28 7.62
C ASN A 4 7.79 -12.93 8.03
N LYS A 5 7.91 -11.93 7.14
CA LYS A 5 7.45 -10.55 7.42
C LYS A 5 6.03 -10.57 7.97
N THR A 6 5.73 -9.71 8.93
CA THR A 6 4.38 -9.52 9.45
C THR A 6 3.58 -8.58 8.55
N ASN A 7 2.26 -8.49 8.75
CA ASN A 7 1.46 -7.48 8.06
C ASN A 7 1.88 -6.06 8.48
N THR A 8 2.29 -5.86 9.73
CA THR A 8 2.85 -4.60 10.22
C THR A 8 4.09 -4.19 9.43
N ASP A 9 5.03 -5.11 9.21
CA ASP A 9 6.25 -4.83 8.42
C ASP A 9 5.91 -4.44 6.98
N ARG A 10 4.89 -5.09 6.40
CA ARG A 10 4.42 -4.80 5.04
C ARG A 10 3.74 -3.43 4.96
N ILE A 11 2.90 -3.10 5.94
CA ILE A 11 2.22 -1.81 6.06
C ILE A 11 3.26 -0.69 6.22
N LYS A 12 4.19 -0.85 7.16
CA LYS A 12 5.27 0.12 7.39
C LYS A 12 6.06 0.38 6.10
N ARG A 13 6.44 -0.68 5.38
CA ARG A 13 7.17 -0.50 4.12
C ARG A 13 6.39 0.25 3.03
N ILE A 14 5.05 0.16 3.03
CA ILE A 14 4.20 0.92 2.11
C ILE A 14 4.10 2.37 2.58
N TYR A 15 3.96 2.59 3.89
CA TYR A 15 3.96 3.91 4.50
C TYR A 15 5.25 4.67 4.14
N ASP A 16 6.41 4.10 4.43
CA ASP A 16 7.71 4.72 4.14
C ASP A 16 7.84 5.06 2.64
N LEU A 17 7.46 4.13 1.75
CA LEU A 17 7.51 4.35 0.30
C LEU A 17 6.59 5.47 -0.17
N CYS A 18 5.45 5.64 0.49
CA CYS A 18 4.51 6.68 0.13
C CYS A 18 4.96 8.04 0.67
N GLU A 19 5.46 8.09 1.90
CA GLU A 19 6.00 9.30 2.53
C GLU A 19 7.20 9.86 1.74
N ASP A 20 8.15 9.00 1.37
CA ASP A 20 9.35 9.35 0.61
C ASP A 20 9.07 9.98 -0.76
N HIS A 21 7.91 9.65 -1.38
CA HIS A 21 7.64 9.98 -2.78
C HIS A 21 6.40 10.86 -3.03
N PHE A 22 5.43 10.85 -2.12
CA PHE A 22 4.16 11.57 -2.27
C PHE A 22 3.86 12.53 -1.11
N GLY A 23 4.68 12.55 -0.05
CA GLY A 23 4.47 13.39 1.13
C GLY A 23 3.56 12.75 2.18
N ASP A 24 2.93 13.58 3.01
CA ASP A 24 2.27 13.14 4.25
C ASP A 24 1.20 12.05 4.03
N VAL A 25 1.40 10.93 4.72
CA VAL A 25 0.52 9.76 4.68
C VAL A 25 -0.35 9.74 5.93
N ARG A 26 -1.66 9.91 5.73
CA ARG A 26 -2.66 9.82 6.81
C ARG A 26 -2.76 8.43 7.41
N PHE A 27 -2.80 7.40 6.55
CA PHE A 27 -3.03 6.03 6.98
C PHE A 27 -2.65 5.00 5.91
N VAL A 28 -2.10 3.87 6.33
CA VAL A 28 -1.99 2.63 5.55
C VAL A 28 -2.55 1.48 6.35
N GLY A 29 -3.37 0.64 5.70
CA GLY A 29 -3.84 -0.58 6.36
C GLY A 29 -4.53 -1.56 5.44
N VAL A 30 -4.97 -2.67 6.02
CA VAL A 30 -5.66 -3.75 5.32
C VAL A 30 -6.85 -4.21 6.16
N LYS A 31 -8.00 -4.44 5.52
CA LYS A 31 -9.22 -4.90 6.17
C LYS A 31 -9.96 -5.92 5.32
N LEU A 32 -10.73 -6.80 5.95
CA LEU A 32 -11.64 -7.70 5.26
C LEU A 32 -12.95 -6.96 4.94
N GLN A 33 -13.39 -7.01 3.67
CA GLN A 33 -14.69 -6.49 3.23
C GLN A 33 -15.55 -7.63 2.68
N ASN A 34 -16.80 -7.72 3.16
CA ASN A 34 -17.71 -8.84 2.92
C ASN A 34 -17.98 -9.20 1.44
N LYS A 35 -17.84 -8.26 0.50
CA LYS A 35 -18.13 -8.50 -0.93
C LYS A 35 -16.90 -8.57 -1.83
N ILE A 36 -15.74 -8.11 -1.36
CA ILE A 36 -14.54 -7.89 -2.18
C ILE A 36 -13.36 -8.73 -1.69
N GLY A 37 -13.39 -9.20 -0.43
CA GLY A 37 -12.27 -9.89 0.20
C GLY A 37 -11.35 -8.92 0.93
N TRP A 38 -10.05 -9.22 0.99
CA TRP A 38 -9.09 -8.36 1.68
C TRP A 38 -8.78 -7.14 0.84
N VAL A 39 -8.90 -5.95 1.43
CA VAL A 39 -8.61 -4.68 0.76
C VAL A 39 -7.55 -3.93 1.54
N ALA A 40 -6.43 -3.66 0.89
CA ALA A 40 -5.40 -2.76 1.36
C ALA A 40 -5.65 -1.34 0.83
N LYS A 41 -5.42 -0.33 1.68
CA LYS A 41 -5.61 1.09 1.35
C LYS A 41 -4.48 1.92 1.92
N VAL A 42 -4.03 2.91 1.15
CA VAL A 42 -3.28 4.08 1.64
C VAL A 42 -4.10 5.33 1.40
N GLN A 43 -4.12 6.22 2.38
CA GLN A 43 -4.73 7.54 2.33
C GLN A 43 -3.69 8.59 2.68
N PHE A 44 -3.66 9.67 1.91
CA PHE A 44 -2.75 10.80 2.07
C PHE A 44 -3.49 11.96 2.75
N ASP A 45 -2.76 12.88 3.36
CA ASP A 45 -3.35 14.06 4.03
C ASP A 45 -3.59 15.25 3.07
N GLY A 46 -3.05 15.21 1.85
CA GLY A 46 -3.24 16.24 0.81
C GLY A 46 -4.23 15.84 -0.29
N ASP A 47 -4.15 16.54 -1.43
CA ASP A 47 -5.02 16.35 -2.62
C ASP A 47 -4.77 15.03 -3.37
N PHE A 48 -3.79 14.22 -2.93
CA PHE A 48 -3.47 12.96 -3.58
C PHE A 48 -4.54 11.91 -3.29
N GLU A 49 -5.13 11.35 -4.36
CA GLU A 49 -6.18 10.34 -4.23
C GLU A 49 -5.68 9.09 -3.49
N SER A 50 -6.55 8.53 -2.65
CA SER A 50 -6.23 7.29 -1.93
C SER A 50 -6.02 6.12 -2.89
N LEU A 51 -5.02 5.28 -2.63
CA LEU A 51 -4.77 4.08 -3.44
C LEU A 51 -5.29 2.84 -2.72
N THR A 52 -5.88 1.93 -3.50
CA THR A 52 -6.42 0.67 -2.99
C THR A 52 -5.97 -0.53 -3.85
N ALA A 53 -5.96 -1.70 -3.23
CA ALA A 53 -5.80 -2.98 -3.89
C ALA A 53 -6.52 -4.10 -3.11
N ASP A 54 -7.21 -4.98 -3.82
CA ASP A 54 -7.86 -6.18 -3.30
C ASP A 54 -6.97 -7.42 -3.44
N GLY A 55 -7.23 -8.44 -2.63
CA GLY A 55 -6.55 -9.74 -2.70
C GLY A 55 -7.26 -10.84 -1.94
N GLU A 56 -6.88 -12.08 -2.25
CA GLU A 56 -7.43 -13.29 -1.61
C GLU A 56 -7.00 -13.39 -0.14
N THR A 57 -5.84 -12.83 0.19
CA THR A 57 -5.30 -12.76 1.56
C THR A 57 -4.87 -11.33 1.88
N SER A 58 -4.74 -11.03 3.17
CA SER A 58 -4.19 -9.73 3.64
C SER A 58 -2.79 -9.46 3.06
N ILE A 59 -1.95 -10.49 2.95
CA ILE A 59 -0.61 -10.41 2.37
C ILE A 59 -0.68 -10.08 0.88
N ASP A 60 -1.58 -10.73 0.13
CA ASP A 60 -1.73 -10.48 -1.30
C ASP A 60 -2.21 -9.06 -1.58
N ALA A 61 -3.22 -8.59 -0.84
CA ALA A 61 -3.73 -7.22 -0.95
C ALA A 61 -2.62 -6.18 -0.68
N LEU A 62 -1.84 -6.35 0.40
CA LEU A 62 -0.71 -5.47 0.72
C LEU A 62 0.39 -5.51 -0.35
N ARG A 63 0.70 -6.71 -0.88
CA ARG A 63 1.70 -6.87 -1.94
C ARG A 63 1.27 -6.14 -3.22
N LYS A 64 0.00 -6.28 -3.60
CA LYS A 64 -0.58 -5.58 -4.77
C LYS A 64 -0.58 -4.07 -4.58
N LEU A 65 -0.94 -3.58 -3.39
CA LEU A 65 -0.88 -2.14 -3.07
C LEU A 65 0.54 -1.59 -3.22
N LYS A 66 1.53 -2.26 -2.62
CA LYS A 66 2.95 -1.89 -2.76
C LYS A 66 3.40 -1.85 -4.22
N ASN A 67 3.00 -2.83 -5.02
CA ASN A 67 3.36 -2.88 -6.44
C ASN A 67 2.71 -1.74 -7.22
N ARG A 68 1.49 -1.35 -6.87
CA ARG A 68 0.80 -0.18 -7.45
C ARG A 68 1.56 1.11 -7.12
N VAL A 69 1.92 1.33 -5.85
CA VAL A 69 2.76 2.46 -5.40
C VAL A 69 4.05 2.52 -6.21
N LYS A 70 4.80 1.42 -6.30
CA LYS A 70 6.04 1.35 -7.10
C LYS A 70 5.84 1.68 -8.58
N LYS A 71 4.74 1.23 -9.19
CA LYS A 71 4.43 1.56 -10.59
C LYS A 71 4.19 3.05 -10.77
N ILE A 72 3.53 3.70 -9.82
CA ILE A 72 3.28 5.15 -9.84
C ILE A 72 4.61 5.89 -9.72
N ILE A 73 5.42 5.60 -8.70
CA ILE A 73 6.76 6.19 -8.52
C ILE A 73 7.60 6.07 -9.80
N LYS A 74 7.63 4.88 -10.40
CA LYS A 74 8.38 4.64 -11.65
C LYS A 74 7.89 5.51 -12.81
N ARG A 75 6.60 5.82 -12.91
CA ARG A 75 6.04 6.69 -13.96
C ARG A 75 6.44 8.14 -13.75
N TYR A 76 6.47 8.62 -12.50
CA TYR A 76 6.88 9.99 -12.19
C TYR A 76 8.39 10.20 -12.37
N ASN A 77 9.22 9.21 -12.03
CA ASN A 77 10.68 9.30 -12.16
C ASN A 77 11.19 8.93 -13.57
N GLY A 78 10.29 8.54 -14.49
CA GLY A 78 10.61 8.08 -15.83
C GLY A 78 10.48 9.15 -16.92
N VAL A 79 10.43 10.42 -16.54
CA VAL A 79 10.45 11.61 -17.41
C VAL A 79 11.74 12.38 -17.13
#